data_AF-A0A803N9X1-F1
#
_entry.id   AF-A0A803N9X1-F1
#
_cell.length_a   1.000
_cell.length_b   1.000
_cell.length_c   1.000
_cell.angle_alpha   90.00
_cell.angle_beta   90.00
_cell.angle_gamma   90.00
#
_symmetry.space_group_name_H-M   'P 1'
#
loop_
_entity.id
_entity.type
_entity.pdbx_description
1 polymer ?
#
loop_
_entity_poly.entity_id
_entity_poly.type
_entity_poly.pdbx_seq_one_letter_code
_entity_poly.pdbx_strand_id
1 'polypeptide(L)'
;MGADPIPVIDLSDPTPEVVEQFRKAAGTFRFFQVVNHGVPVSLLDRLVKAVKAFHELPPEERMKHYRRDMANGVNYFSNVLVTKAASWKDSLQVRLSLTMAAIDAIPDICR
;
A
#
# COMPACT_ATOMS: atom_id res chain seq x y z
N MET A 1 27.38 15.82 -9.27
CA MET A 1 26.01 15.96 -9.81
C MET A 1 25.06 15.49 -8.72
N GLY A 2 24.32 16.41 -8.10
CA GLY A 2 23.28 16.03 -7.13
C GLY A 2 22.07 15.48 -7.89
N ALA A 3 21.44 14.43 -7.37
CA ALA A 3 20.17 13.98 -7.94
C ALA A 3 19.10 15.06 -7.69
N ASP A 4 18.32 15.39 -8.71
CA ASP A 4 17.16 16.27 -8.54
C ASP A 4 16.20 15.64 -7.51
N PRO A 5 15.64 16.43 -6.57
CA PRO A 5 14.74 15.90 -5.54
C PRO A 5 13.45 15.36 -6.17
N ILE A 6 12.87 14.34 -5.54
CA ILE A 6 11.56 13.78 -5.95
C ILE A 6 10.50 14.90 -5.87
N PRO A 7 9.72 15.15 -6.93
CA PRO A 7 8.69 16.17 -6.93
C PRO A 7 7.65 15.95 -5.82
N VAL A 8 7.21 17.05 -5.19
CA VAL A 8 6.12 17.08 -4.21
C VAL A 8 5.01 17.94 -4.79
N ILE A 9 3.78 17.40 -4.83
CA ILE A 9 2.61 18.07 -5.39
C ILE A 9 1.62 18.37 -4.26
N ASP A 10 1.22 19.63 -4.13
CA ASP A 10 0.23 20.07 -3.16
C ASP A 10 -1.18 20.00 -3.77
N LEU A 11 -2.09 19.29 -3.11
CA LEU A 11 -3.48 19.11 -3.55
C LEU A 11 -4.49 19.95 -2.76
N SER A 12 -4.03 20.93 -1.96
CA SER A 12 -4.91 21.83 -1.20
C SER A 12 -5.79 22.72 -2.11
N ASP A 13 -5.30 23.08 -3.30
CA ASP A 13 -6.03 23.85 -4.31
C ASP A 13 -5.82 23.26 -5.72
N PRO A 14 -6.78 22.50 -6.26
CA PRO A 14 -6.62 21.78 -7.52
C PRO A 14 -6.78 22.70 -8.74
N THR A 15 -5.79 23.54 -8.99
CA THR A 15 -5.75 24.45 -10.14
C THR A 15 -5.21 23.75 -11.42
N PRO A 16 -5.42 24.33 -12.62
CA PRO A 16 -4.80 23.83 -13.85
C PRO A 16 -3.27 23.71 -13.78
N GLU A 17 -2.61 24.58 -13.00
CA GLU A 17 -1.17 24.54 -12.76
C GLU A 17 -0.75 23.27 -12.00
N VAL A 18 -1.53 22.84 -11.01
CA VAL A 18 -1.29 21.59 -10.28
C VAL A 18 -1.42 20.38 -11.21
N VAL A 19 -2.38 20.41 -12.14
CA VAL A 19 -2.53 19.36 -13.18
C VAL A 19 -1.30 19.30 -14.07
N GLU A 20 -0.74 20.45 -14.46
CA GLU A 20 0.47 20.49 -15.29
C GLU A 20 1.71 20.02 -14.51
N GLN A 21 1.83 20.35 -13.23
CA GLN A 21 2.87 19.78 -12.36
C GLN A 21 2.78 18.26 -12.30
N PHE A 22 1.57 17.71 -12.18
CA PHE A 22 1.30 16.27 -12.22
C PHE A 22 1.77 15.64 -13.53
N ARG A 23 1.37 16.23 -14.67
CA ARG A 23 1.75 15.75 -16.01
C ARG A 23 3.27 15.77 -16.18
N LYS A 24 3.93 16.84 -15.77
CA LYS A 24 5.40 16.97 -15.84
C LYS A 24 6.10 15.93 -14.96
N ALA A 25 5.68 15.78 -13.70
CA ALA A 25 6.28 14.82 -12.78
C ALA A 25 6.10 13.37 -13.26
N ALA A 26 4.91 13.02 -13.75
CA ALA A 26 4.64 11.71 -14.32
C ALA A 26 5.48 11.44 -15.59
N GLY A 27 5.66 12.45 -16.45
CA GLY A 27 6.45 12.30 -17.68
C GLY A 27 7.97 12.25 -17.48
N THR A 28 8.49 12.97 -16.49
CA THR A 28 9.94 13.11 -16.26
C THR A 28 10.45 12.14 -15.19
N PHE A 29 9.89 12.20 -13.98
CA PHE A 29 10.33 11.38 -12.84
C PHE A 29 9.66 10.01 -12.78
N ARG A 30 8.44 9.88 -13.34
CA ARG A 30 7.56 8.69 -13.21
C ARG A 30 7.22 8.31 -11.76
N PHE A 31 7.56 9.19 -10.80
CA PHE A 31 7.32 9.06 -9.37
C PHE A 31 7.27 10.44 -8.74
N PHE A 32 6.37 10.65 -7.78
CA PHE A 32 6.20 11.92 -7.07
C PHE A 32 5.49 11.67 -5.74
N GLN A 33 5.58 12.62 -4.83
CA GLN A 33 4.84 12.64 -3.57
C GLN A 33 3.66 13.61 -3.70
N VAL A 34 2.60 13.34 -2.94
CA VAL A 34 1.43 14.23 -2.82
C VAL A 34 1.22 14.61 -1.36
N VAL A 35 0.93 15.87 -1.11
CA VAL A 35 0.58 16.43 0.21
C VAL A 35 -0.77 17.12 0.14
N ASN A 36 -1.40 17.36 1.30
CA ASN A 36 -2.73 17.96 1.40
C ASN A 36 -3.80 17.25 0.53
N HIS A 37 -3.66 15.94 0.35
CA HIS A 37 -4.53 15.10 -0.48
C HIS A 37 -5.91 14.81 0.13
N GLY A 38 -6.31 15.52 1.20
CA GLY A 38 -7.62 15.40 1.85
C GLY A 38 -7.87 14.14 2.68
N VAL A 39 -6.96 13.15 2.67
CA VAL A 39 -7.08 11.94 3.52
C VAL A 39 -6.61 12.28 4.93
N PRO A 40 -7.43 12.05 5.97
CA PRO A 40 -7.06 12.39 7.35
C PRO A 40 -5.80 11.64 7.82
N VAL A 41 -4.86 12.36 8.44
CA VAL A 41 -3.64 11.77 9.01
C VAL A 41 -3.99 10.69 10.05
N SER A 42 -5.01 10.93 10.87
CA SER A 42 -5.49 9.95 11.86
C SER A 42 -5.99 8.64 11.25
N LEU A 43 -6.47 8.65 9.99
CA LEU A 43 -6.84 7.44 9.27
C LEU A 43 -5.57 6.68 8.82
N LEU A 44 -4.57 7.39 8.31
CA LEU A 44 -3.28 6.80 7.91
C LEU A 44 -2.56 6.19 9.12
N ASP A 45 -2.56 6.86 10.27
CA ASP A 45 -1.95 6.35 11.51
C ASP A 45 -2.63 5.06 11.98
N ARG A 46 -3.97 5.02 11.95
CA ARG A 46 -4.72 3.79 12.28
C ARG A 46 -4.41 2.66 11.31
N LEU A 47 -4.33 2.94 10.01
CA LEU A 47 -3.98 1.96 8.98
C LEU A 47 -2.59 1.36 9.25
N VAL A 48 -1.57 2.21 9.47
CA VAL A 48 -0.20 1.77 9.76
C VAL A 48 -0.16 0.95 11.05
N LYS A 49 -0.87 1.38 12.10
CA LYS A 49 -0.94 0.65 13.37
C LYS A 49 -1.58 -0.73 13.19
N ALA A 50 -2.67 -0.82 12.45
CA ALA A 50 -3.38 -2.08 12.19
C ALA A 50 -2.50 -3.09 11.43
N VAL A 51 -1.84 -2.64 10.35
CA VAL A 51 -0.93 -3.50 9.57
C VAL A 51 0.27 -3.96 10.40
N LYS A 52 0.84 -3.08 11.24
CA LYS A 52 1.91 -3.47 12.18
C LYS A 52 1.44 -4.53 13.16
N ALA A 53 0.29 -4.30 13.79
CA ALA A 53 -0.28 -5.21 14.77
C ALA A 53 -0.57 -6.59 14.17
N PHE A 54 -1.01 -6.67 12.91
CA PHE A 54 -1.13 -7.95 12.20
C PHE A 54 0.21 -8.69 12.09
N HIS A 55 1.29 -8.00 11.73
CA HIS A 55 2.61 -8.64 11.58
C HIS A 55 3.24 -9.03 12.93
N GLU A 56 2.80 -8.42 14.02
CA GLU A 56 3.21 -8.74 15.40
C GLU A 56 2.42 -9.92 16.02
N LEU A 57 1.34 -10.38 15.37
CA LEU A 57 0.59 -11.55 15.81
C LEU A 57 1.46 -12.82 15.84
N PRO A 58 1.10 -13.82 16.68
CA PRO A 58 1.73 -15.13 16.65
C PRO A 58 1.73 -15.71 15.22
N PRO A 59 2.79 -16.44 14.80
CA PRO A 59 2.85 -17.04 13.48
C PRO A 59 1.61 -17.87 13.12
N GLU A 60 1.08 -18.64 14.08
CA GLU A 60 -0.15 -19.45 13.95
C GLU A 60 -1.35 -18.64 13.43
N GLU A 61 -1.52 -17.42 13.94
CA GLU A 61 -2.62 -16.53 13.57
C GLU A 61 -2.42 -15.94 12.18
N ARG A 62 -1.19 -15.52 11.86
CA ARG A 62 -0.85 -14.97 10.53
C ARG A 62 -0.96 -16.05 9.44
N MET A 63 -0.59 -17.30 9.77
CA MET A 63 -0.66 -18.44 8.85
C MET A 63 -2.08 -18.80 8.42
N LYS A 64 -3.13 -18.43 9.18
CA LYS A 64 -4.54 -18.60 8.77
C LYS A 64 -4.85 -17.87 7.45
N HIS A 65 -4.14 -16.77 7.20
CA HIS A 65 -4.26 -15.97 5.98
C HIS A 65 -3.21 -16.34 4.93
N TYR A 66 -2.36 -17.34 5.17
CA TYR A 66 -1.34 -17.73 4.19
C TYR A 66 -1.99 -18.33 2.93
N ARG A 67 -1.65 -17.75 1.77
CA ARG A 67 -2.18 -18.15 0.46
C ARG A 67 -1.08 -18.06 -0.59
N ARG A 68 -1.01 -19.08 -1.47
CA ARG A 68 -0.14 -19.06 -2.66
C ARG A 68 -0.86 -18.53 -3.89
N ASP A 69 -2.17 -18.76 -3.97
CA ASP A 69 -3.01 -18.12 -4.99
C ASP A 69 -3.32 -16.68 -4.56
N MET A 70 -2.91 -15.74 -5.39
CA MET A 70 -3.00 -14.31 -5.17
C MET A 70 -4.17 -13.67 -5.92
N ALA A 71 -5.04 -14.46 -6.55
CA ALA A 71 -6.09 -13.97 -7.43
C ALA A 71 -7.18 -13.18 -6.68
N ASN A 72 -7.55 -13.58 -5.46
CA ASN A 72 -8.71 -13.04 -4.74
C ASN A 72 -8.46 -12.92 -3.22
N GLY A 73 -9.32 -12.16 -2.52
CA GLY A 73 -9.43 -12.21 -1.06
C GLY A 73 -8.34 -11.50 -0.25
N VAL A 74 -8.06 -12.05 0.93
CA VAL A 74 -7.06 -11.57 1.89
C VAL A 74 -5.92 -12.57 1.99
N ASN A 75 -4.72 -12.14 1.63
CA ASN A 75 -3.57 -13.01 1.43
C ASN A 75 -2.37 -12.52 2.25
N TYR A 76 -1.83 -13.39 3.10
CA TYR A 76 -0.53 -13.24 3.72
C TYR A 76 0.48 -14.12 3.00
N PHE A 77 1.68 -13.59 2.75
CA PHE A 77 2.75 -14.35 2.11
C PHE A 77 4.11 -13.79 2.52
N SER A 78 5.05 -14.70 2.74
CA SER A 78 6.46 -14.44 2.96
C SER A 78 7.20 -15.08 1.80
N ASN A 79 7.93 -14.28 1.03
CA ASN A 79 8.65 -14.70 -0.19
C ASN A 79 7.76 -15.40 -1.25
N VAL A 80 7.36 -14.66 -2.28
CA VAL A 80 6.65 -15.26 -3.43
C VAL A 80 7.66 -16.12 -4.18
N LEU A 81 7.46 -17.45 -4.23
CA LEU A 81 8.34 -18.45 -4.87
C LEU A 81 8.55 -18.29 -6.40
N VAL A 82 8.25 -17.11 -6.94
CA VAL A 82 8.27 -16.75 -8.36
C VAL A 82 9.57 -16.03 -8.74
N THR A 83 10.40 -15.61 -7.77
CA THR A 83 11.65 -14.89 -8.04
C THR A 83 12.89 -15.75 -7.84
N LYS A 84 13.93 -15.52 -8.66
CA LYS A 84 15.23 -16.23 -8.58
C LYS A 84 15.99 -15.98 -7.28
N ALA A 85 15.66 -14.91 -6.56
CA ALA A 85 16.21 -14.57 -5.26
C ALA A 85 15.07 -14.27 -4.29
N ALA A 86 15.24 -14.67 -3.03
CA ALA A 86 14.29 -14.36 -1.98
C ALA A 86 14.30 -12.87 -1.65
N SER A 87 13.12 -12.27 -1.47
CA SER A 87 12.99 -10.92 -0.94
C SER A 87 12.84 -10.97 0.58
N TRP A 88 13.60 -10.15 1.32
CA TRP A 88 13.38 -9.93 2.75
C TRP A 88 12.13 -9.07 2.95
N LYS A 89 10.96 -9.70 2.84
CA LYS A 89 9.67 -9.03 2.89
C LYS A 89 8.54 -10.02 3.18
N ASP A 90 7.73 -9.63 4.14
CA ASP A 90 6.40 -10.19 4.38
C ASP A 90 5.35 -9.22 3.84
N SER A 91 4.19 -9.75 3.42
CA SER A 91 3.13 -8.93 2.84
C SER A 91 1.75 -9.45 3.22
N LEU A 92 0.90 -8.52 3.64
CA LEU A 92 -0.55 -8.68 3.70
C LEU A 92 -1.17 -7.93 2.51
N GLN A 93 -1.99 -8.62 1.74
CA GLN A 93 -2.75 -8.05 0.63
C GLN A 93 -4.24 -8.21 0.91
N VAL A 94 -5.00 -7.12 0.76
CA VAL A 94 -6.46 -7.12 0.74
C VAL A 94 -6.89 -6.64 -0.64
N ARG A 95 -7.56 -7.49 -1.42
CA ARG A 95 -8.10 -7.08 -2.73
C ARG A 95 -9.44 -6.36 -2.58
N LEU A 96 -9.48 -5.14 -3.12
CA LEU A 96 -10.66 -4.27 -3.11
C LEU A 96 -11.26 -4.04 -4.51
N SER A 97 -10.70 -4.64 -5.57
CA SER A 97 -11.15 -4.44 -6.95
C SER A 97 -11.50 -5.77 -7.65
N LEU A 98 -12.44 -5.69 -8.61
CA LEU A 98 -13.00 -6.78 -9.44
C LEU A 98 -13.78 -7.85 -8.67
N THR A 99 -13.22 -8.39 -7.59
CA THR A 99 -13.89 -9.28 -6.62
C THR A 99 -13.46 -8.84 -5.23
N MET A 100 -14.33 -8.09 -4.54
CA MET A 100 -14.01 -7.61 -3.19
C MET A 100 -13.78 -8.78 -2.24
N ALA A 101 -12.72 -8.70 -1.44
CA ALA A 101 -12.58 -9.59 -0.30
C ALA A 101 -13.81 -9.44 0.61
N ALA A 102 -14.34 -10.56 1.10
CA ALA A 102 -15.37 -10.52 2.13
C ALA A 102 -14.81 -9.76 3.34
N ILE A 103 -15.56 -8.80 3.87
CA ILE A 103 -15.15 -7.99 5.03
C ILE A 103 -14.78 -8.91 6.20
N ASP A 104 -15.53 -10.00 6.37
CA ASP A 104 -15.31 -11.02 7.41
C ASP A 104 -13.98 -11.78 7.25
N ALA A 105 -13.40 -11.81 6.04
CA ALA A 105 -12.11 -12.43 5.78
C ALA A 105 -10.91 -11.53 6.13
N ILE A 106 -11.12 -10.22 6.33
CA ILE A 106 -10.08 -9.30 6.81
C ILE A 106 -9.76 -9.63 8.28
N PRO A 107 -8.49 -9.74 8.70
CA PRO A 107 -8.16 -9.96 10.10
C PRO A 107 -8.85 -8.92 11.00
N ASP A 108 -9.42 -9.33 12.14
CA ASP A 108 -10.10 -8.41 13.07
C ASP A 108 -9.24 -7.21 13.45
N ILE A 109 -7.94 -7.44 13.62
CA ILE A 109 -6.96 -6.41 13.98
C ILE A 109 -6.74 -5.37 12.86
N CYS A 110 -7.20 -5.68 11.64
CA CYS A 110 -7.12 -4.85 10.44
C CYS A 110 -8.46 -4.24 10.01
N ARG A 111 -9.57 -4.57 10.68
CA ARG A 111 -10.91 -4.03 10.39
C ARG A 111 -11.13 -2.65 10.99
#